data_AF-A0A1Q4YKD3-F1
#
_entry.id   AF-A0A1Q4YKD3-F1
#
_cell.length_a   1.000
_cell.length_b   1.000
_cell.length_c   1.000
_cell.angle_alpha   90.00
_cell.angle_beta   90.00
_cell.angle_gamma   90.00
#
_symmetry.space_group_name_H-M   'P 1'
#
loop_
_entity.id
_entity.type
_entity.pdbx_description
1 polymer ?
#
loop_
_entity_poly.entity_id
_entity_poly.type
_entity_poly.pdbx_seq_one_letter_code
_entity_poly.pdbx_strand_id
1 'polypeptide(L)'
;MTDINDTAVREILRPHRDGGHISRLYATGEITYATIPALGMLADRLHLDAQDEESDRLDDVIGYVREAGERPPVTGWVAKL
;
A
#
# COMPACT_ATOMS: atom_id res chain seq x y z
N MET A 1 -15.67 -4.93 2.67
CA MET A 1 -14.54 -4.98 1.72
C MET A 1 -14.84 -3.96 0.65
N THR A 2 -14.22 -2.80 0.76
CA THR A 2 -14.15 -1.83 -0.32
C THR A 2 -13.26 -2.46 -1.39
N ASP A 3 -13.77 -2.69 -2.60
CA ASP A 3 -12.97 -3.20 -3.72
C ASP A 3 -11.93 -2.13 -4.14
N ILE A 4 -10.81 -2.09 -3.42
CA ILE A 4 -9.69 -1.22 -3.76
C ILE A 4 -8.92 -1.84 -4.93
N ASN A 5 -8.60 -1.03 -5.93
CA ASN A 5 -7.87 -1.46 -7.13
C ASN A 5 -6.45 -0.88 -7.16
N ASP A 6 -5.65 -1.32 -8.13
CA ASP A 6 -4.26 -0.87 -8.34
C ASP A 6 -4.10 0.66 -8.31
N THR A 7 -5.04 1.40 -8.91
CA THR A 7 -5.01 2.86 -8.97
C THR A 7 -5.26 3.48 -7.59
N ALA A 8 -6.26 2.99 -6.87
CA ALA A 8 -6.57 3.46 -5.52
C ALA A 8 -5.43 3.17 -4.54
N VAL A 9 -4.81 1.98 -4.62
CA VAL A 9 -3.59 1.66 -3.85
C VAL A 9 -2.51 2.70 -4.11
N ARG A 10 -2.24 3.03 -5.38
CA ARG A 10 -1.20 4.02 -5.71
C ARG A 10 -1.51 5.41 -5.18
N GLU A 11 -2.75 5.87 -5.27
CA GLU A 11 -3.13 7.19 -4.75
C GLU A 11 -2.99 7.28 -3.23
N ILE A 12 -3.39 6.22 -2.50
CA ILE A 12 -3.23 6.14 -1.05
C ILE A 12 -1.74 6.11 -0.66
N LEU A 13 -0.89 5.37 -1.39
CA LEU A 13 0.53 5.28 -1.07
C LEU A 13 1.35 6.51 -1.51
N ARG A 14 0.82 7.35 -2.42
CA ARG A 14 1.52 8.51 -3.00
C ARG A 14 2.14 9.46 -1.94
N PRO A 15 1.44 9.85 -0.86
CA PRO A 15 2.03 10.69 0.19
C PRO A 15 2.99 9.93 1.13
N HIS A 16 2.98 8.60 1.15
CA HIS A 16 3.66 7.78 2.16
C HIS A 16 4.91 7.04 1.65
N ARG A 17 5.57 7.60 0.64
CA ARG A 17 6.78 7.01 0.07
C ARG A 17 7.94 7.06 1.09
N ASP A 18 8.36 5.88 1.50
CA ASP A 18 9.38 5.60 2.52
C ASP A 18 10.81 5.34 1.98
N GLY A 19 11.02 5.34 0.66
CA GLY A 19 12.24 4.84 0.01
C GLY A 19 12.44 3.31 0.06
N GLY A 20 11.53 2.58 0.70
CA GLY A 20 11.58 1.15 0.98
C GLY A 20 10.46 0.36 0.30
N HIS A 21 9.82 -0.54 1.07
CA HIS A 21 8.82 -1.46 0.55
C HIS A 21 7.54 -0.75 0.09
N ILE A 22 7.14 0.34 0.75
CA ILE A 22 5.95 1.11 0.35
C ILE A 22 6.21 1.83 -0.97
N SER A 23 7.39 2.43 -1.12
CA SER A 23 7.81 3.10 -2.36
C SER A 23 7.94 2.14 -3.53
N ARG A 24 8.42 0.92 -3.26
CA ARG A 24 8.52 -0.15 -4.25
C ARG A 24 7.13 -0.61 -4.70
N LEU A 25 6.22 -0.90 -3.76
CA LEU A 25 4.82 -1.23 -4.08
C LEU A 25 4.17 -0.10 -4.91
N TYR A 26 4.34 1.16 -4.49
CA TYR A 26 3.84 2.31 -5.23
C TYR A 26 4.38 2.37 -6.66
N ALA A 27 5.68 2.13 -6.85
CA ALA A 27 6.35 2.29 -8.14
C ALA A 27 6.12 1.12 -9.10
N THR A 28 6.04 -0.11 -8.60
CA THR A 28 6.11 -1.32 -9.44
C THR A 28 4.96 -2.29 -9.22
N GLY A 29 4.17 -2.14 -8.15
CA GLY A 29 3.14 -3.10 -7.77
C GLY A 29 3.69 -4.37 -7.13
N GLU A 30 5.01 -4.46 -6.90
CA GLU A 30 5.67 -5.60 -6.26
C GLU A 30 5.23 -5.75 -4.81
N ILE A 31 4.89 -6.98 -4.41
CA ILE A 31 4.55 -7.36 -3.05
C ILE A 31 5.55 -8.41 -2.58
N THR A 32 6.22 -8.12 -1.48
CA THR A 32 7.15 -9.03 -0.81
C THR A 32 6.66 -9.34 0.62
N TYR A 33 7.26 -10.35 1.26
CA TYR A 33 7.01 -10.68 2.67
C TYR A 33 7.10 -9.49 3.64
N ALA A 34 7.88 -8.45 3.29
CA ALA A 34 8.09 -7.27 4.12
C ALA A 34 7.11 -6.11 3.83
N THR A 35 6.25 -6.26 2.82
CA THR A 35 5.31 -5.20 2.41
C THR A 35 4.21 -4.98 3.44
N ILE A 36 3.56 -6.04 3.93
CA ILE A 36 2.53 -5.95 4.98
C ILE A 36 3.11 -5.38 6.29
N PRO A 37 4.25 -5.87 6.81
CA PRO A 37 4.87 -5.26 7.99
C PRO A 37 5.19 -3.76 7.83
N ALA A 38 5.68 -3.34 6.65
CA ALA A 38 5.98 -1.94 6.38
C ALA A 38 4.71 -1.07 6.41
N LEU A 39 3.61 -1.54 5.79
CA LEU A 39 2.32 -0.87 5.81
C LEU A 39 1.72 -0.79 7.22
N GLY A 40 1.81 -1.88 8.00
CA GLY A 40 1.32 -1.92 9.38
C GLY A 40 2.05 -0.92 10.28
N MET A 41 3.38 -0.85 10.20
CA MET A 41 4.15 0.16 10.97
C MET A 41 3.78 1.60 10.59
N LEU A 42 3.39 1.84 9.34
CA LEU A 42 2.93 3.16 8.90
C LEU A 42 1.52 3.47 9.42
N ALA A 43 0.59 2.51 9.34
CA ALA A 43 -0.76 2.64 9.90
C ALA A 43 -0.71 2.94 11.41
N ASP A 44 0.07 2.17 12.16
CA ASP A 44 0.28 2.41 13.60
C ASP A 44 0.79 3.83 13.88
N ARG A 45 1.72 4.33 13.05
CA ARG A 45 2.23 5.70 13.20
C ARG A 45 1.16 6.75 12.93
N LEU A 46 0.36 6.59 11.87
CA LEU A 46 -0.72 7.52 11.54
C LEU A 46 -1.78 7.55 12.63
N HIS A 47 -2.12 6.40 13.21
CA HIS A 47 -3.01 6.33 14.36
C HIS A 47 -2.45 7.08 15.58
N LEU A 48 -1.16 6.90 15.89
CA LEU A 48 -0.49 7.66 16.96
C LEU A 48 -0.47 9.18 16.72
N ASP A 49 -0.43 9.59 15.44
CA ASP A 49 -0.49 10.99 15.02
C ASP A 49 -1.94 11.53 14.89
N ALA A 50 -2.95 10.76 15.34
CA ALA A 50 -4.38 11.07 15.23
C ALA A 50 -4.89 11.30 13.79
N GLN A 51 -4.26 10.63 12.82
CA GLN A 51 -4.66 10.60 11.41
C GLN A 51 -5.46 9.33 11.10
N ASP A 52 -6.55 9.11 11.85
CA ASP A 52 -7.31 7.86 11.82
C ASP A 52 -7.88 7.54 10.43
N GLU A 53 -8.37 8.53 9.68
CA GLU A 53 -8.90 8.30 8.31
C GLU A 53 -7.79 7.81 7.35
N GLU A 54 -6.59 8.35 7.48
CA GLU A 54 -5.44 7.93 6.67
C GLU A 54 -4.94 6.54 7.10
N SER A 55 -5.03 6.21 8.39
CA SER A 55 -4.77 4.86 8.92
C SER A 55 -5.76 3.84 8.36
N ASP A 56 -7.06 4.13 8.38
CA ASP A 56 -8.10 3.25 7.85
C ASP A 56 -7.90 2.97 6.35
N ARG A 57 -7.47 3.99 5.58
CA ARG A 57 -7.12 3.82 4.16
C ARG A 57 -5.93 2.90 3.95
N LEU A 58 -4.95 2.89 4.85
CA LEU A 58 -3.84 1.93 4.79
C LEU A 58 -4.27 0.52 5.16
N ASP A 59 -5.22 0.36 6.08
CA ASP A 59 -5.78 -0.95 6.40
C ASP A 59 -6.50 -1.57 5.18
N ASP A 60 -7.19 -0.77 4.37
CA ASP A 60 -7.73 -1.20 3.08
C ASP A 60 -6.61 -1.68 2.12
N VAL A 61 -5.48 -0.96 2.05
CA VAL A 61 -4.32 -1.39 1.26
C VAL A 61 -3.71 -2.68 1.80
N ILE A 62 -3.63 -2.85 3.13
CA ILE A 62 -3.16 -4.09 3.76
C ILE A 62 -4.08 -5.25 3.39
N GLY A 63 -5.40 -5.04 3.37
CA GLY A 63 -6.39 -6.00 2.89
C GLY A 63 -6.10 -6.44 1.46
N TYR A 64 -5.94 -5.48 0.54
CA TYR A 64 -5.57 -5.76 -0.86
C TYR A 64 -4.26 -6.55 -0.98
N VAL A 65 -3.21 -6.13 -0.27
CA VAL A 65 -1.90 -6.79 -0.35
C VAL A 65 -1.99 -8.23 0.19
N ARG A 66 -2.76 -8.45 1.25
CA ARG A 66 -3.00 -9.78 1.82
C ARG A 66 -3.75 -10.68 0.85
N GLU A 67 -4.75 -10.16 0.15
CA GLU A 67 -5.52 -10.90 -0.85
C GLU A 67 -4.71 -11.20 -2.12
N ALA A 68 -3.91 -10.23 -2.58
CA ALA A 68 -3.06 -10.38 -3.75
C ALA A 68 -1.90 -11.36 -3.54
N GLY A 69 -1.39 -11.46 -2.30
CA GLY A 69 -0.24 -12.26 -1.95
C GLY A 69 1.10 -11.71 -2.49
N GLU A 70 2.20 -12.38 -2.19
CA GLU A 70 3.51 -12.04 -2.74
C GLU A 70 3.50 -12.14 -4.26
N ARG A 71 3.99 -11.09 -4.93
CA ARG A 71 4.05 -11.03 -6.39
C ARG A 71 5.22 -10.19 -6.88
N PRO A 72 5.81 -10.56 -8.03
CA PRO A 72 6.82 -9.72 -8.68
C PRO A 72 6.22 -8.39 -9.16
N PRO A 73 7.05 -7.44 -9.63
CA PRO A 73 6.59 -6.24 -10.31
C PRO A 73 5.51 -6.52 -11.37
N VAL A 74 4.47 -5.69 -11.38
CA VAL A 74 3.33 -5.83 -12.29
C VAL A 74 3.57 -5.00 -13.56
N THR A 75 3.64 -5.67 -14.71
CA THR A 75 3.71 -4.97 -16.00
C THR A 75 2.50 -4.07 -16.20
N GLY A 76 2.74 -2.80 -16.53
CA GLY A 76 1.66 -1.83 -16.73
C GLY A 76 1.08 -1.24 -15.44
N TRP A 77 1.67 -1.52 -14.27
CA TRP A 77 1.26 -0.94 -12.98
C TRP A 77 1.07 0.59 -13.02
N VAL A 78 1.97 1.28 -13.71
CA VAL A 78 1.92 2.74 -13.85
C VAL A 78 1.00 3.21 -14.99
N ALA A 79 0.81 2.36 -16.01
CA ALA A 79 0.14 2.69 -17.27
C ALA A 79 -1.38 2.48 -17.25
N LYS A 80 -1.96 1.94 -16.16
CA LYS A 80 -3.42 1.78 -15.99
C LYS A 80 -4.15 3.06 -15.54
N LEU A 81 -3.58 4.24 -15.81
CA LEU A 81 -4.20 5.55 -15.54
C LEU A 81 -4.88 6.10 -16.79
#